data_AF-Q03NT3-F1
#
_entry.id   AF-Q03NT3-F1
#
_cell.length_a   1.000
_cell.length_b   1.000
_cell.length_c   1.000
_cell.angle_alpha   90.00
_cell.angle_beta   90.00
_cell.angle_gamma   90.00
#
_symmetry.space_group_name_H-M   'P 1'
#
loop_
_entity.id
_entity.type
_entity.pdbx_description
1 polymer ?
#
loop_
_entity_poly.entity_id
_entity_poly.type
_entity_poly.pdbx_seq_one_letter_code
_entity_poly.pdbx_strand_id
1 'polypeptide(L)'
;MQKSLKNSLYLGLAALSLGAVTVVSTTAQATTYTKVTSDVTLKTAAESRNVEATGTNALYSKPGTVKGAKLVASKTTMKKMANSKKSADYFRAYRVAKTTRGTVYYKMVSMDGKYRGYVYGGRSVKAFAGGIKKAATTKSATMPSNTTMYFKTPGKSNVSWTAPNNTQYKASKVVKDTTTYANDALVVTDAARKTREGSLYYYVTDAAHPEVNGWVYAKGLTTTKPTTDFNDKTDVKVNLKTTDGVVVKTAVLSNLAANGGSTVSTATGTAVGTAATTKADNAWGKTVLAGTGYSYARSDSGNLAALAAAKTGDTITLTVTKNTVSDTPITFYATTNSSDLSQAATELKAYKEGSTTAANDTVVFPAVSATFSGTKNASFTAGDLVAYLTTSKLNVLDTPNYNKAGSSDKYYTEYTLVSALPGTYGVTTKAFYVASEKTGNSPVSAPVVSGTTGYYTNK
;
A
#
# COMPACT_ATOMS: atom_id res chain seq x y z
N MET A 1 -4.37 47.27 -21.15
CA MET A 1 -5.38 47.10 -22.22
C MET A 1 -6.77 46.96 -21.59
N GLN A 2 -7.58 48.01 -21.77
CA GLN A 2 -9.04 48.16 -21.58
C GLN A 2 -9.75 47.44 -20.42
N LYS A 3 -9.96 48.19 -19.33
CA LYS A 3 -11.19 48.12 -18.51
C LYS A 3 -12.14 49.22 -19.02
N SER A 4 -13.38 48.89 -19.35
CA SER A 4 -14.43 49.89 -19.57
C SER A 4 -15.54 49.68 -18.54
N LEU A 5 -15.54 50.51 -17.49
CA LEU A 5 -16.75 50.90 -16.78
C LEU A 5 -17.47 51.94 -17.66
N LYS A 6 -18.78 51.82 -17.82
CA LYS A 6 -19.65 52.94 -18.18
C LYS A 6 -20.79 53.02 -17.17
N ASN A 7 -20.69 54.01 -16.30
CA ASN A 7 -21.82 54.63 -15.61
C ASN A 7 -22.48 55.61 -16.59
N SER A 8 -23.81 55.72 -16.57
CA SER A 8 -24.50 57.01 -16.72
C SER A 8 -25.98 56.85 -16.36
N LEU A 9 -26.29 57.20 -15.11
CA LEU A 9 -27.61 57.62 -14.68
C LEU A 9 -27.60 59.15 -14.79
N TYR A 10 -28.40 59.73 -15.68
CA TYR A 10 -28.76 61.15 -15.64
C TYR A 10 -30.22 61.29 -16.07
N LEU A 11 -31.06 61.54 -15.07
CA LEU A 11 -32.45 61.97 -15.21
C LEU A 11 -32.43 63.47 -15.49
N GLY A 12 -32.74 63.87 -16.72
CA GLY A 12 -33.09 65.25 -17.07
C GLY A 12 -34.58 65.44 -16.90
N LEU A 13 -34.98 66.21 -15.89
CA LEU A 13 -36.34 66.70 -15.69
C LEU A 13 -36.53 67.92 -16.62
N ALA A 14 -37.47 67.86 -17.55
CA ALA A 14 -37.95 69.03 -18.28
C ALA A 14 -39.48 68.99 -18.33
N ALA A 15 -40.08 70.11 -17.95
CA ALA A 15 -41.50 70.27 -17.67
C ALA A 15 -42.23 71.03 -18.80
N LEU A 16 -43.54 70.73 -18.91
CA LEU A 16 -44.66 71.55 -19.40
C LEU A 16 -44.86 71.73 -20.92
N SER A 17 -45.93 71.12 -21.44
CA SER A 17 -46.99 71.84 -22.16
C SER A 17 -48.30 71.06 -22.13
N LEU A 18 -49.41 71.79 -21.98
CA LEU A 18 -50.79 71.31 -21.79
C LEU A 18 -51.38 70.72 -23.08
N GLY A 19 -52.10 69.61 -22.97
CA GLY A 19 -52.95 69.09 -24.05
C GLY A 19 -53.59 67.74 -23.73
N ALA A 20 -54.92 67.74 -23.62
CA ALA A 20 -55.87 66.62 -23.60
C ALA A 20 -55.55 65.39 -22.71
N VAL A 21 -56.37 65.23 -21.67
CA VAL A 21 -56.46 63.99 -20.88
C VAL A 21 -56.97 62.85 -21.75
N THR A 22 -56.05 62.01 -22.23
CA THR A 22 -56.35 60.60 -22.49
C THR A 22 -55.71 59.79 -21.39
N VAL A 23 -56.53 59.19 -20.52
CA VAL A 23 -56.10 58.17 -19.57
C VAL A 23 -55.64 56.97 -20.38
N VAL A 24 -54.36 56.97 -20.79
CA VAL A 24 -53.72 55.74 -21.25
C VAL A 24 -53.49 54.93 -19.98
N SER A 25 -54.43 54.04 -19.70
CA SER A 25 -54.22 52.94 -18.77
C SER A 25 -53.00 52.17 -19.25
N THR A 26 -51.82 52.48 -18.70
CA THR A 26 -50.69 51.57 -18.77
C THR A 26 -51.15 50.31 -18.06
N THR A 27 -51.64 49.34 -18.82
CA THR A 27 -51.86 48.00 -18.31
C THR A 27 -50.49 47.48 -17.93
N ALA A 28 -50.18 47.59 -16.63
CA ALA A 28 -49.04 46.94 -16.03
C ALA A 28 -49.25 45.44 -16.26
N GLN A 29 -48.63 44.89 -17.31
CA GLN A 29 -48.61 43.45 -17.51
C GLN A 29 -47.79 42.85 -16.38
N ALA A 30 -48.48 42.38 -15.35
CA ALA A 30 -47.87 41.58 -14.31
C ALA A 30 -47.24 40.36 -14.98
N THR A 31 -45.90 40.31 -15.06
CA THR A 31 -45.18 39.11 -15.48
C THR A 31 -45.64 37.95 -14.61
N THR A 32 -46.40 37.03 -15.18
CA THR A 32 -46.92 35.87 -14.46
C THR A 32 -45.76 34.90 -14.20
N TYR A 33 -45.13 35.06 -13.05
CA TYR A 33 -44.06 34.15 -12.63
C TYR A 33 -44.59 32.73 -12.52
N THR A 34 -43.79 31.79 -12.99
CA THR A 34 -44.07 30.37 -12.83
C THR A 34 -44.13 30.04 -11.33
N LYS A 35 -45.18 29.33 -10.88
CA LYS A 35 -45.35 28.90 -9.48
C LYS A 35 -45.11 27.39 -9.36
N VAL A 36 -44.78 26.91 -8.16
CA VAL A 36 -44.72 25.47 -7.87
C VAL A 36 -46.14 24.97 -7.62
N THR A 37 -46.58 23.96 -8.36
CA THR A 37 -47.93 23.36 -8.23
C THR A 37 -47.91 22.11 -7.36
N SER A 38 -46.80 21.39 -7.32
CA SER A 38 -46.60 20.25 -6.42
C SER A 38 -45.12 20.13 -6.07
N ASP A 39 -44.79 19.75 -4.85
CA ASP A 39 -43.43 19.37 -4.44
C ASP A 39 -43.51 18.19 -3.46
N VAL A 40 -43.19 17.00 -3.94
CA VAL A 40 -43.38 15.75 -3.21
C VAL A 40 -42.07 15.00 -3.02
N THR A 41 -41.95 14.30 -1.90
CA THR A 41 -40.83 13.39 -1.62
C THR A 41 -40.92 12.16 -2.52
N LEU A 42 -39.78 11.77 -3.11
CA LEU A 42 -39.69 10.53 -3.89
C LEU A 42 -39.81 9.32 -2.95
N LYS A 43 -40.70 8.38 -3.28
CA LYS A 43 -40.99 7.20 -2.46
C LYS A 43 -40.18 5.95 -2.81
N THR A 44 -39.46 5.95 -3.93
CA THR A 44 -38.60 4.81 -4.30
C THR A 44 -37.41 4.68 -3.34
N ALA A 45 -36.81 3.49 -3.31
CA ALA A 45 -35.69 3.18 -2.42
C ALA A 45 -34.51 4.16 -2.61
N ALA A 46 -33.73 4.44 -1.56
CA ALA A 46 -32.75 5.52 -1.55
C ALA A 46 -31.66 5.34 -2.61
N GLU A 47 -31.13 4.13 -2.72
CA GLU A 47 -30.11 3.66 -3.63
C GLU A 47 -30.54 3.71 -5.10
N SER A 48 -31.85 3.62 -5.37
CA SER A 48 -32.39 3.73 -6.74
C SER A 48 -32.41 5.17 -7.29
N ARG A 49 -32.14 6.16 -6.42
CA ARG A 49 -32.29 7.60 -6.72
C ARG A 49 -30.95 8.34 -6.85
N ASN A 50 -29.88 7.60 -7.06
CA ASN A 50 -28.59 8.19 -7.37
C ASN A 50 -28.57 8.69 -8.81
N VAL A 51 -28.10 9.92 -8.97
CA VAL A 51 -28.06 10.64 -10.24
C VAL A 51 -26.73 11.35 -10.40
N GLU A 52 -26.37 11.61 -11.64
CA GLU A 52 -25.29 12.54 -11.97
C GLU A 52 -25.81 13.71 -12.79
N ALA A 53 -25.12 14.84 -12.66
CA ALA A 53 -25.38 16.01 -13.47
C ALA A 53 -25.06 15.72 -14.94
N THR A 54 -25.82 16.30 -15.87
CA THR A 54 -25.47 16.32 -17.30
C THR A 54 -24.65 17.55 -17.69
N GLY A 55 -24.61 18.57 -16.82
CA GLY A 55 -23.92 19.84 -17.06
C GLY A 55 -24.68 20.84 -17.93
N THR A 56 -25.89 20.52 -18.39
CA THR A 56 -26.70 21.41 -19.24
C THR A 56 -27.45 22.48 -18.44
N ASN A 57 -27.70 22.21 -17.16
CA ASN A 57 -28.54 23.03 -16.30
C ASN A 57 -27.83 23.32 -14.96
N ALA A 58 -28.16 24.46 -14.38
CA ALA A 58 -27.67 24.88 -13.07
C ALA A 58 -28.53 24.30 -11.93
N LEU A 59 -27.98 24.35 -10.72
CA LEU A 59 -28.66 23.98 -9.47
C LEU A 59 -29.14 25.25 -8.77
N TYR A 60 -30.39 25.26 -8.32
CA TYR A 60 -31.04 26.43 -7.70
C TYR A 60 -31.63 26.14 -6.32
N SER A 61 -31.90 27.17 -5.53
CA SER A 61 -32.48 27.00 -4.18
C SER A 61 -33.95 26.53 -4.19
N LYS A 62 -34.66 26.81 -5.28
CA LYS A 62 -36.02 26.38 -5.63
C LYS A 62 -36.09 26.21 -7.16
N PRO A 63 -37.16 25.67 -7.76
CA PRO A 63 -37.24 25.53 -9.22
C PRO A 63 -36.85 26.82 -9.97
N GLY A 64 -35.93 26.71 -10.92
CA GLY A 64 -35.16 27.85 -11.46
C GLY A 64 -35.98 28.92 -12.18
N THR A 65 -37.20 28.61 -12.59
CA THR A 65 -38.14 29.54 -13.23
C THR A 65 -39.09 30.24 -12.25
N VAL A 66 -39.03 29.89 -10.96
CA VAL A 66 -39.91 30.44 -9.91
C VAL A 66 -39.27 31.70 -9.31
N LYS A 67 -40.12 32.69 -8.94
CA LYS A 67 -39.66 33.94 -8.34
C LYS A 67 -38.77 33.70 -7.11
N GLY A 68 -37.63 34.38 -7.09
CA GLY A 68 -36.64 34.30 -6.00
C GLY A 68 -35.80 33.02 -5.98
N ALA A 69 -35.70 32.28 -7.10
CA ALA A 69 -34.72 31.22 -7.25
C ALA A 69 -33.29 31.78 -7.25
N LYS A 70 -32.47 31.32 -6.30
CA LYS A 70 -31.05 31.70 -6.18
C LYS A 70 -30.18 30.59 -6.77
N LEU A 71 -29.08 30.98 -7.42
CA LEU A 71 -28.11 30.04 -7.95
C LEU A 71 -27.33 29.36 -6.81
N VAL A 72 -27.35 28.03 -6.75
CA VAL A 72 -26.58 27.22 -5.79
C VAL A 72 -25.30 26.68 -6.45
N ALA A 73 -25.41 26.22 -7.70
CA ALA A 73 -24.26 25.84 -8.52
C ALA A 73 -24.51 26.24 -9.98
N SER A 74 -23.53 26.90 -10.60
CA SER A 74 -23.62 27.31 -12.00
C SER A 74 -23.64 26.11 -12.95
N LYS A 75 -24.06 26.32 -14.20
CA LYS A 75 -23.95 25.30 -15.27
C LYS A 75 -22.52 24.77 -15.39
N THR A 76 -21.53 25.66 -15.30
CA THR A 76 -20.11 25.30 -15.32
C THR A 76 -19.72 24.38 -14.18
N THR A 77 -20.18 24.66 -12.95
CA THR A 77 -19.94 23.77 -11.79
C THR A 77 -20.61 22.42 -11.99
N MET A 78 -21.86 22.40 -12.45
CA MET A 78 -22.59 21.17 -12.75
C MET A 78 -21.91 20.34 -13.85
N LYS A 79 -21.34 20.99 -14.88
CA LYS A 79 -20.55 20.32 -15.93
C LYS A 79 -19.23 19.75 -15.37
N LYS A 80 -18.57 20.45 -14.46
CA LYS A 80 -17.38 19.92 -13.77
C LYS A 80 -17.71 18.67 -12.95
N MET A 81 -18.84 18.66 -12.24
CA MET A 81 -19.31 17.49 -11.47
C MET A 81 -19.72 16.32 -12.36
N ALA A 82 -20.33 16.60 -13.52
CA ALA A 82 -20.65 15.60 -14.53
C ALA A 82 -19.39 14.86 -15.02
N ASN A 83 -18.29 15.59 -15.22
CA ASN A 83 -17.02 15.05 -15.71
C ASN A 83 -16.05 14.60 -14.59
N SER A 84 -16.45 14.74 -13.32
CA SER A 84 -15.57 14.45 -12.20
C SER A 84 -15.33 12.95 -12.04
N LYS A 85 -14.09 12.58 -11.69
CA LYS A 85 -13.72 11.20 -11.31
C LYS A 85 -13.96 10.91 -9.82
N LYS A 86 -14.64 11.81 -9.09
CA LYS A 86 -14.94 11.64 -7.66
C LYS A 86 -16.41 11.28 -7.46
N SER A 87 -16.68 10.24 -6.67
CA SER A 87 -18.03 9.81 -6.29
C SER A 87 -18.73 10.80 -5.37
N ALA A 88 -17.97 11.66 -4.67
CA ALA A 88 -18.50 12.79 -3.91
C ALA A 88 -19.41 13.72 -4.75
N ASP A 89 -19.13 13.80 -6.06
CA ASP A 89 -19.85 14.65 -7.02
C ASP A 89 -21.08 13.97 -7.66
N TYR A 90 -21.41 12.73 -7.25
CA TYR A 90 -22.74 12.19 -7.49
C TYR A 90 -23.77 12.89 -6.60
N PHE A 91 -25.04 12.72 -6.94
CA PHE A 91 -26.15 13.29 -6.18
C PHE A 91 -27.19 12.22 -5.84
N ARG A 92 -27.90 12.42 -4.72
CA ARG A 92 -29.15 11.72 -4.44
C ARG A 92 -30.33 12.65 -4.67
N ALA A 93 -31.21 12.31 -5.60
CA ALA A 93 -32.49 12.99 -5.78
C ALA A 93 -33.47 12.49 -4.70
N TYR A 94 -34.20 13.40 -4.05
CA TYR A 94 -35.08 13.02 -2.94
C TYR A 94 -36.45 13.71 -2.96
N ARG A 95 -36.65 14.76 -3.78
CA ARG A 95 -37.97 15.34 -4.05
C ARG A 95 -38.13 15.66 -5.53
N VAL A 96 -39.36 15.79 -5.97
CA VAL A 96 -39.73 16.21 -7.32
C VAL A 96 -40.80 17.30 -7.25
N ALA A 97 -40.56 18.39 -7.95
CA ALA A 97 -41.45 19.53 -8.04
C ALA A 97 -41.98 19.72 -9.47
N LYS A 98 -43.26 20.06 -9.59
CA LYS A 98 -43.88 20.52 -10.84
C LYS A 98 -44.22 21.99 -10.74
N THR A 99 -44.22 22.66 -11.88
CA THR A 99 -44.58 24.07 -11.96
C THR A 99 -45.87 24.30 -12.74
N THR A 100 -46.40 25.52 -12.70
CA THR A 100 -47.56 25.93 -13.52
C THR A 100 -47.31 25.82 -15.03
N ARG A 101 -46.05 25.75 -15.47
CA ARG A 101 -45.66 25.53 -16.87
C ARG A 101 -45.43 24.06 -17.23
N GLY A 102 -45.77 23.13 -16.33
CA GLY A 102 -45.59 21.70 -16.54
C GLY A 102 -44.11 21.23 -16.52
N THR A 103 -43.17 22.10 -16.17
CA THR A 103 -41.76 21.72 -16.03
C THR A 103 -41.51 20.99 -14.72
N VAL A 104 -40.67 19.97 -14.75
CA VAL A 104 -40.28 19.17 -13.60
C VAL A 104 -38.90 19.58 -13.11
N TYR A 105 -38.72 19.64 -11.79
CA TYR A 105 -37.45 19.88 -11.13
C TYR A 105 -37.22 18.84 -10.04
N TYR A 106 -36.00 18.31 -9.94
CA TYR A 106 -35.62 17.37 -8.88
C TYR A 106 -34.80 18.09 -7.81
N LYS A 107 -35.19 17.93 -6.55
CA LYS A 107 -34.37 18.35 -5.42
C LYS A 107 -33.35 17.27 -5.11
N MET A 108 -32.09 17.63 -5.09
CA MET A 108 -30.98 16.70 -4.90
C MET A 108 -29.90 17.26 -3.98
N VAL A 109 -29.06 16.37 -3.46
CA VAL A 109 -27.91 16.69 -2.62
C VAL A 109 -26.69 15.90 -3.09
N SER A 110 -25.51 16.52 -3.12
CA SER A 110 -24.26 15.82 -3.45
C SER A 110 -23.92 14.77 -2.39
N MET A 111 -23.15 13.74 -2.74
CA MET A 111 -22.85 12.65 -1.78
C MET A 111 -22.04 13.14 -0.58
N ASP A 112 -21.19 14.16 -0.78
CA ASP A 112 -20.46 14.86 0.29
C ASP A 112 -21.31 15.89 1.08
N GLY A 113 -22.56 16.14 0.65
CA GLY A 113 -23.48 17.07 1.27
C GLY A 113 -23.27 18.56 0.94
N LYS A 114 -22.23 18.92 0.17
CA LYS A 114 -21.84 20.31 -0.09
C LYS A 114 -22.86 21.10 -0.92
N TYR A 115 -23.53 20.46 -1.87
CA TYR A 115 -24.48 21.12 -2.77
C TYR A 115 -25.88 20.55 -2.58
N ARG A 116 -26.88 21.42 -2.42
CA ARG A 116 -28.28 21.04 -2.27
C ARG A 116 -29.20 22.03 -2.97
N GLY A 117 -30.04 21.53 -3.87
CA GLY A 117 -30.96 22.40 -4.61
C GLY A 117 -31.81 21.64 -5.62
N TYR A 118 -32.51 22.40 -6.46
CA TYR A 118 -33.38 21.95 -7.54
C TYR A 118 -32.70 22.11 -8.89
N VAL A 119 -32.72 21.04 -9.69
CA VAL A 119 -32.24 21.03 -11.07
C VAL A 119 -33.38 20.64 -12.00
N TYR A 120 -33.38 21.21 -13.19
CA TYR A 120 -34.40 20.92 -14.20
C TYR A 120 -34.35 19.45 -14.62
N GLY A 121 -35.51 18.80 -14.59
CA GLY A 121 -35.71 17.37 -14.83
C GLY A 121 -36.49 17.02 -16.11
N GLY A 122 -36.81 18.01 -16.95
CA GLY A 122 -37.68 17.83 -18.12
C GLY A 122 -39.14 18.20 -17.85
N ARG A 123 -40.07 17.42 -18.41
CA ARG A 123 -41.54 17.60 -18.27
C ARG A 123 -42.26 16.41 -17.64
N SER A 124 -41.58 15.26 -17.50
CA SER A 124 -42.13 14.05 -16.92
C SER A 124 -41.51 13.80 -15.55
N VAL A 125 -42.32 13.29 -14.61
CA VAL A 125 -41.83 12.84 -13.29
C VAL A 125 -41.44 11.37 -13.27
N LYS A 126 -41.67 10.65 -14.38
CA LYS A 126 -41.47 9.19 -14.46
C LYS A 126 -40.00 8.79 -14.62
N ALA A 127 -39.12 9.71 -15.05
CA ALA A 127 -37.72 9.41 -15.29
C ALA A 127 -36.84 10.63 -14.98
N PHE A 128 -35.60 10.37 -14.56
CA PHE A 128 -34.57 11.40 -14.45
C PHE A 128 -34.11 11.82 -15.85
N ALA A 129 -34.30 13.09 -16.20
CA ALA A 129 -33.93 13.65 -17.50
C ALA A 129 -33.44 15.09 -17.37
N GLY A 130 -33.11 15.72 -18.50
CA GLY A 130 -32.69 17.13 -18.56
C GLY A 130 -31.32 17.34 -17.92
N GLY A 131 -31.28 18.08 -16.81
CA GLY A 131 -30.05 18.43 -16.10
C GLY A 131 -29.40 17.29 -15.33
N ILE A 132 -30.06 16.13 -15.25
CA ILE A 132 -29.60 14.94 -14.54
C ILE A 132 -29.94 13.66 -15.29
N LYS A 133 -29.24 12.59 -14.97
CA LYS A 133 -29.55 11.22 -15.40
C LYS A 133 -29.23 10.23 -14.28
N LYS A 134 -29.85 9.05 -14.32
CA LYS A 134 -29.61 7.97 -13.35
C LYS A 134 -28.13 7.57 -13.38
N ALA A 135 -27.55 7.30 -12.21
CA ALA A 135 -26.16 6.89 -12.07
C ALA A 135 -26.02 5.65 -11.18
N ALA A 136 -25.30 4.64 -11.69
CA ALA A 136 -24.77 3.57 -10.85
C ALA A 136 -23.48 4.08 -10.19
N THR A 137 -23.47 4.17 -8.87
CA THR A 137 -22.31 4.67 -8.10
C THR A 137 -21.29 3.58 -7.81
N THR A 138 -21.71 2.31 -7.90
CA THR A 138 -20.88 1.12 -7.84
C THR A 138 -21.21 0.16 -8.98
N LYS A 139 -20.28 -0.78 -9.22
CA LYS A 139 -20.49 -1.99 -10.02
C LYS A 139 -19.99 -3.19 -9.22
N SER A 140 -20.55 -4.37 -9.48
CA SER A 140 -20.06 -5.61 -8.89
C SER A 140 -18.59 -5.85 -9.26
N ALA A 141 -17.86 -6.52 -8.38
CA ALA A 141 -16.47 -6.88 -8.55
C ALA A 141 -16.25 -8.34 -8.18
N THR A 142 -15.19 -8.95 -8.71
CA THR A 142 -14.80 -10.30 -8.36
C THR A 142 -14.42 -10.41 -6.88
N MET A 143 -14.90 -11.46 -6.24
CA MET A 143 -14.51 -11.82 -4.87
C MET A 143 -13.02 -12.16 -4.79
N PRO A 144 -12.36 -11.90 -3.64
CA PRO A 144 -11.00 -12.38 -3.42
C PRO A 144 -10.96 -13.90 -3.34
N SER A 145 -9.85 -14.52 -3.73
CA SER A 145 -9.65 -15.98 -3.61
C SER A 145 -9.66 -16.46 -2.17
N ASN A 146 -9.13 -15.63 -1.25
CA ASN A 146 -9.27 -15.82 0.18
C ASN A 146 -10.33 -14.85 0.70
N THR A 147 -11.40 -15.39 1.28
CA THR A 147 -12.49 -14.59 1.85
C THR A 147 -12.23 -14.22 3.31
N THR A 148 -11.30 -14.87 4.00
CA THR A 148 -10.93 -14.53 5.37
C THR A 148 -9.81 -13.50 5.38
N MET A 149 -10.08 -12.35 5.99
CA MET A 149 -9.24 -11.16 5.97
C MET A 149 -9.16 -10.54 7.37
N TYR A 150 -8.27 -9.55 7.51
CA TYR A 150 -8.07 -8.76 8.73
C TYR A 150 -7.81 -7.30 8.36
N PHE A 151 -7.98 -6.37 9.31
CA PHE A 151 -7.58 -4.97 9.09
C PHE A 151 -6.06 -4.84 8.99
N LYS A 152 -5.53 -4.40 7.84
CA LYS A 152 -4.08 -4.31 7.58
C LYS A 152 -3.31 -3.40 8.53
N THR A 153 -3.95 -2.31 8.94
CA THR A 153 -3.41 -1.38 9.95
C THR A 153 -4.61 -0.93 10.79
N PRO A 154 -4.89 -1.62 11.91
CA PRO A 154 -5.97 -1.27 12.81
C PRO A 154 -5.84 0.17 13.31
N GLY A 155 -6.96 0.86 13.48
CA GLY A 155 -7.01 2.27 13.87
C GLY A 155 -8.08 3.06 13.13
N LYS A 156 -7.88 4.37 12.94
CA LYS A 156 -8.91 5.29 12.41
C LYS A 156 -9.02 5.35 10.88
N SER A 157 -8.07 4.76 10.17
CA SER A 157 -7.95 4.83 8.70
C SER A 157 -8.68 3.68 7.99
N ASN A 158 -8.44 2.45 8.42
CA ASN A 158 -9.03 1.24 7.85
C ASN A 158 -10.27 0.86 8.66
N VAL A 159 -11.40 1.43 8.27
CA VAL A 159 -12.69 1.28 8.97
C VAL A 159 -13.77 0.78 7.99
N SER A 160 -14.83 0.21 8.54
CA SER A 160 -16.01 -0.19 7.77
C SER A 160 -17.01 0.97 7.60
N TRP A 161 -17.80 0.89 6.53
CA TRP A 161 -18.77 1.91 6.11
C TRP A 161 -20.13 1.28 5.79
N THR A 162 -21.21 2.03 6.01
CA THR A 162 -22.58 1.57 5.67
C THR A 162 -22.79 1.36 4.16
N ALA A 163 -22.01 2.05 3.33
CA ALA A 163 -21.87 1.85 1.90
C ALA A 163 -20.44 2.27 1.50
N PRO A 164 -19.89 1.83 0.35
CA PRO A 164 -18.59 2.33 -0.11
C PRO A 164 -18.54 3.86 -0.07
N ASN A 165 -17.42 4.42 0.38
CA ASN A 165 -17.37 5.83 0.72
C ASN A 165 -17.80 6.75 -0.45
N ASN A 166 -18.77 7.63 -0.19
CA ASN A 166 -19.41 8.55 -1.13
C ASN A 166 -20.19 7.89 -2.28
N THR A 167 -20.62 6.63 -2.19
CA THR A 167 -21.48 6.01 -3.21
C THR A 167 -22.97 6.07 -2.90
N GLN A 168 -23.32 6.39 -1.65
CA GLN A 168 -24.68 6.66 -1.19
C GLN A 168 -24.70 7.91 -0.32
N TYR A 169 -25.76 8.71 -0.40
CA TYR A 169 -25.91 9.87 0.49
C TYR A 169 -26.13 9.39 1.94
N LYS A 170 -25.35 9.96 2.87
CA LYS A 170 -25.18 9.49 4.25
C LYS A 170 -24.46 8.15 4.40
N ALA A 171 -23.64 7.73 3.42
CA ALA A 171 -22.62 6.74 3.69
C ALA A 171 -21.73 7.22 4.84
N SER A 172 -21.63 6.44 5.91
CA SER A 172 -20.94 6.81 7.14
C SER A 172 -20.11 5.65 7.63
N LYS A 173 -19.07 5.96 8.41
CA LYS A 173 -18.29 4.96 9.12
C LYS A 173 -19.22 4.20 10.09
N VAL A 174 -19.17 2.87 10.07
CA VAL A 174 -19.89 2.03 11.05
C VAL A 174 -19.09 2.07 12.36
N VAL A 175 -17.81 1.74 12.29
CA VAL A 175 -16.84 1.94 13.37
C VAL A 175 -15.85 3.06 13.03
N LYS A 176 -15.45 3.84 14.05
CA LYS A 176 -14.52 4.98 13.85
C LYS A 176 -13.06 4.59 14.08
N ASP A 177 -12.83 3.48 14.78
CA ASP A 177 -11.53 2.94 15.14
C ASP A 177 -11.61 1.42 15.14
N THR A 178 -10.65 0.74 14.52
CA THR A 178 -10.61 -0.73 14.42
C THR A 178 -9.60 -1.40 15.34
N THR A 179 -8.97 -0.65 16.26
CA THR A 179 -7.95 -1.18 17.17
C THR A 179 -8.45 -2.36 18.01
N THR A 180 -9.69 -2.29 18.51
CA THR A 180 -10.30 -3.36 19.32
C THR A 180 -10.49 -4.67 18.53
N TYR A 181 -10.65 -4.56 17.21
CA TYR A 181 -10.98 -5.67 16.30
C TYR A 181 -9.76 -6.12 15.49
N ALA A 182 -8.55 -5.74 15.92
CA ALA A 182 -7.32 -5.93 15.17
C ALA A 182 -7.03 -7.42 14.85
N ASN A 183 -7.46 -8.31 15.74
CA ASN A 183 -7.22 -9.74 15.69
C ASN A 183 -8.41 -10.55 15.13
N ASP A 184 -9.53 -9.88 14.84
CA ASP A 184 -10.77 -10.56 14.44
C ASP A 184 -10.71 -10.99 12.98
N ALA A 185 -11.19 -12.21 12.72
CA ALA A 185 -11.30 -12.75 11.38
C ALA A 185 -12.54 -12.16 10.68
N LEU A 186 -12.30 -11.41 9.62
CA LEU A 186 -13.33 -10.77 8.81
C LEU A 186 -13.63 -11.65 7.59
N VAL A 187 -14.87 -12.08 7.42
CA VAL A 187 -15.31 -12.84 6.25
C VAL A 187 -15.85 -11.89 5.20
N VAL A 188 -15.24 -11.87 4.01
CA VAL A 188 -15.71 -11.12 2.85
C VAL A 188 -16.92 -11.83 2.25
N THR A 189 -18.05 -11.13 2.13
CA THR A 189 -19.30 -11.68 1.59
C THR A 189 -19.79 -10.98 0.32
N ASP A 190 -19.27 -9.79 0.01
CA ASP A 190 -19.57 -9.07 -1.23
C ASP A 190 -18.40 -8.19 -1.67
N ALA A 191 -18.35 -7.85 -2.96
CA ALA A 191 -17.31 -7.03 -3.56
C ALA A 191 -17.89 -6.04 -4.58
N ALA A 192 -17.52 -4.76 -4.44
CA ALA A 192 -17.98 -3.69 -5.31
C ALA A 192 -16.86 -2.70 -5.65
N ARG A 193 -16.87 -2.20 -6.88
CA ARG A 193 -15.99 -1.13 -7.34
C ARG A 193 -16.77 0.16 -7.53
N LYS A 194 -16.21 1.27 -7.05
CA LYS A 194 -16.73 2.61 -7.34
C LYS A 194 -16.65 2.89 -8.84
N THR A 195 -17.70 3.44 -9.44
CA THR A 195 -17.75 3.65 -10.90
C THR A 195 -16.86 4.77 -11.40
N ARG A 196 -16.55 5.78 -10.56
CA ARG A 196 -15.69 6.91 -10.93
C ARG A 196 -14.22 6.69 -10.56
N GLU A 197 -13.93 6.40 -9.29
CA GLU A 197 -12.55 6.22 -8.79
C GLU A 197 -11.96 4.83 -9.07
N GLY A 198 -12.80 3.82 -9.36
CA GLY A 198 -12.37 2.43 -9.53
C GLY A 198 -11.95 1.71 -8.23
N SER A 199 -11.95 2.41 -7.10
CA SER A 199 -11.62 1.85 -5.78
C SER A 199 -12.50 0.64 -5.45
N LEU A 200 -11.84 -0.44 -5.04
CA LEU A 200 -12.47 -1.70 -4.65
C LEU A 200 -12.81 -1.69 -3.15
N TYR A 201 -14.03 -2.08 -2.84
CA TYR A 201 -14.51 -2.28 -1.48
C TYR A 201 -15.02 -3.72 -1.34
N TYR A 202 -14.80 -4.29 -0.17
CA TYR A 202 -15.36 -5.56 0.25
C TYR A 202 -16.36 -5.32 1.36
N TYR A 203 -17.52 -5.97 1.30
CA TYR A 203 -18.38 -6.09 2.46
C TYR A 203 -17.82 -7.20 3.33
N VAL A 204 -17.53 -6.88 4.58
CA VAL A 204 -16.99 -7.84 5.55
C VAL A 204 -17.99 -8.06 6.67
N THR A 205 -18.01 -9.29 7.17
CA THR A 205 -18.74 -9.69 8.37
C THR A 205 -17.78 -10.23 9.42
N ASP A 206 -18.00 -9.83 10.66
CA ASP A 206 -17.34 -10.32 11.85
C ASP A 206 -18.38 -11.07 12.70
N ALA A 207 -18.08 -12.31 13.05
CA ALA A 207 -18.99 -13.15 13.84
C ALA A 207 -18.98 -12.78 15.33
N ALA A 208 -17.84 -12.32 15.85
CA ALA A 208 -17.68 -11.94 17.26
C ALA A 208 -18.17 -10.51 17.51
N HIS A 209 -17.96 -9.61 16.54
CA HIS A 209 -18.33 -8.20 16.64
C HIS A 209 -19.17 -7.73 15.45
N PRO A 210 -20.46 -8.13 15.38
CA PRO A 210 -21.34 -7.77 14.25
C PRO A 210 -21.50 -6.27 14.02
N GLU A 211 -21.22 -5.42 15.01
CA GLU A 211 -21.20 -3.96 14.86
C GLU A 211 -20.11 -3.45 13.90
N VAL A 212 -19.12 -4.28 13.54
CA VAL A 212 -18.07 -3.94 12.56
C VAL A 212 -18.55 -4.14 11.12
N ASN A 213 -19.61 -4.92 10.90
CA ASN A 213 -20.08 -5.36 9.59
C ASN A 213 -20.30 -4.17 8.64
N GLY A 214 -19.68 -4.22 7.45
CA GLY A 214 -19.79 -3.14 6.50
C GLY A 214 -18.75 -3.17 5.39
N TRP A 215 -18.77 -2.12 4.57
CA TRP A 215 -17.87 -1.95 3.43
C TRP A 215 -16.52 -1.40 3.85
N VAL A 216 -15.45 -2.16 3.62
CA VAL A 216 -14.06 -1.76 3.88
C VAL A 216 -13.33 -1.58 2.56
N TYR A 217 -12.49 -0.56 2.47
CA TYR A 217 -11.63 -0.37 1.30
C TYR A 217 -10.64 -1.54 1.20
N ALA A 218 -10.60 -2.25 0.07
CA ALA A 218 -9.88 -3.52 -0.04
C ALA A 218 -8.38 -3.41 0.29
N LYS A 219 -7.72 -2.29 -0.03
CA LYS A 219 -6.30 -2.08 0.33
C LYS A 219 -6.04 -1.90 1.83
N GLY A 220 -7.10 -1.65 2.60
CA GLY A 220 -7.07 -1.60 4.07
C GLY A 220 -7.22 -2.96 4.74
N LEU A 221 -7.33 -4.04 3.95
CA LEU A 221 -7.43 -5.42 4.41
C LEU A 221 -6.18 -6.23 4.04
N THR A 222 -5.97 -7.33 4.74
CA THR A 222 -4.86 -8.27 4.54
C THR A 222 -5.31 -9.69 4.85
N THR A 223 -4.74 -10.68 4.17
CA THR A 223 -4.94 -12.11 4.49
C THR A 223 -4.07 -12.56 5.66
N THR A 224 -3.01 -11.81 5.97
CA THR A 224 -2.13 -12.08 7.11
C THR A 224 -2.70 -11.43 8.35
N LYS A 225 -3.06 -12.22 9.36
CA LYS A 225 -3.47 -11.70 10.67
C LYS A 225 -2.43 -10.69 11.17
N PRO A 226 -2.82 -9.43 11.47
CA PRO A 226 -1.94 -8.47 12.10
C PRO A 226 -1.41 -9.08 13.38
N THR A 227 -0.10 -9.03 13.59
CA THR A 227 0.51 -9.36 14.88
C THR A 227 0.28 -8.19 15.82
N THR A 228 -0.97 -7.98 16.25
CA THR A 228 -1.28 -7.17 17.42
C THR A 228 -1.36 -8.08 18.63
N ASP A 229 -0.26 -8.79 18.89
CA ASP A 229 -0.04 -9.54 20.13
C ASP A 229 0.30 -8.59 21.29
N PHE A 230 0.52 -7.30 21.00
CA PHE A 230 0.80 -6.31 22.02
C PHE A 230 -0.39 -6.11 22.95
N ASN A 231 -0.26 -6.60 24.17
CA ASN A 231 -1.21 -6.38 25.24
C ASN A 231 -0.62 -5.37 26.25
N ASP A 232 -1.26 -4.21 26.38
CA ASP A 232 -0.80 -3.10 27.22
C ASP A 232 -0.68 -3.44 28.71
N LYS A 233 -1.33 -4.53 29.15
CA LYS A 233 -1.25 -5.03 30.52
C LYS A 233 -0.08 -5.96 30.75
N THR A 234 0.46 -6.58 29.70
CA THR A 234 1.45 -7.68 29.80
C THR A 234 2.75 -7.40 29.05
N ASP A 235 2.78 -6.43 28.14
CA ASP A 235 3.82 -6.33 27.12
C ASP A 235 4.50 -4.97 27.10
N VAL A 236 5.70 -4.93 26.51
CA VAL A 236 6.49 -3.71 26.25
C VAL A 236 6.91 -3.68 24.79
N LYS A 237 6.74 -2.54 24.11
CA LYS A 237 7.28 -2.32 22.76
C LYS A 237 8.75 -1.92 22.85
N VAL A 238 9.55 -2.37 21.89
CA VAL A 238 10.97 -2.07 21.81
C VAL A 238 11.32 -1.49 20.45
N ASN A 239 11.92 -0.32 20.45
CA ASN A 239 12.57 0.27 19.28
C ASN A 239 14.08 0.03 19.36
N LEU A 240 14.63 -0.75 18.42
CA LEU A 240 16.07 -0.91 18.28
C LEU A 240 16.62 0.19 17.38
N LYS A 241 17.44 1.09 17.93
CA LYS A 241 17.91 2.31 17.26
C LYS A 241 19.42 2.40 17.18
N THR A 242 19.93 3.09 16.17
CA THR A 242 21.33 3.53 16.15
C THR A 242 21.55 4.67 17.16
N THR A 243 22.82 4.97 17.48
CA THR A 243 23.21 6.12 18.30
C THR A 243 22.71 7.45 17.72
N ASP A 244 22.54 7.52 16.39
CA ASP A 244 22.02 8.69 15.68
C ASP A 244 20.48 8.79 15.69
N GLY A 245 19.80 7.86 16.37
CA GLY A 245 18.35 7.88 16.57
C GLY A 245 17.52 7.21 15.47
N VAL A 246 18.14 6.57 14.48
CA VAL A 246 17.44 5.85 13.40
C VAL A 246 16.93 4.51 13.91
N VAL A 247 15.63 4.22 13.74
CA VAL A 247 15.04 2.90 14.07
C VAL A 247 15.45 1.87 13.02
N VAL A 248 16.22 0.87 13.45
CA VAL A 248 16.65 -0.26 12.63
C VAL A 248 15.55 -1.32 12.58
N LYS A 249 14.93 -1.61 13.73
CA LYS A 249 13.85 -2.61 13.85
C LYS A 249 13.00 -2.37 15.08
N THR A 250 11.79 -2.93 15.10
CA THR A 250 10.90 -2.92 16.26
C THR A 250 10.56 -4.34 16.70
N ALA A 251 10.37 -4.53 18.00
CA ALA A 251 9.99 -5.81 18.60
C ALA A 251 9.01 -5.61 19.76
N VAL A 252 8.44 -6.72 20.25
CA VAL A 252 7.59 -6.73 21.46
C VAL A 252 8.16 -7.74 22.44
N LEU A 253 8.27 -7.34 23.70
CA LEU A 253 8.51 -8.23 24.83
C LEU A 253 7.16 -8.56 25.45
N SER A 254 6.62 -9.74 25.16
CA SER A 254 5.28 -10.12 25.60
C SER A 254 5.26 -10.93 26.90
N ASN A 255 4.12 -10.98 27.58
CA ASN A 255 3.87 -11.81 28.77
C ASN A 255 4.91 -11.59 29.88
N LEU A 256 5.12 -10.34 30.27
CA LEU A 256 6.10 -9.95 31.27
C LEU A 256 5.53 -10.05 32.68
N ALA A 257 6.31 -10.69 33.57
CA ALA A 257 5.97 -10.76 34.98
C ALA A 257 6.29 -9.45 35.71
N ALA A 258 5.46 -9.10 36.69
CA ALA A 258 5.70 -7.94 37.53
C ALA A 258 7.01 -8.09 38.34
N ASN A 259 7.72 -7.00 38.57
CA ASN A 259 8.93 -7.01 39.38
C ASN A 259 8.66 -7.56 40.79
N GLY A 260 9.52 -8.48 41.25
CA GLY A 260 9.39 -9.12 42.57
C GLY A 260 8.37 -10.26 42.63
N GLY A 261 7.73 -10.62 41.52
CA GLY A 261 6.79 -11.75 41.41
C GLY A 261 7.05 -12.63 40.19
N SER A 262 6.35 -13.77 40.13
CA SER A 262 6.43 -14.75 39.03
C SER A 262 5.21 -14.73 38.11
N THR A 263 4.18 -13.94 38.43
CA THR A 263 2.94 -13.86 37.66
C THR A 263 3.02 -12.80 36.59
N VAL A 264 2.48 -13.11 35.40
CA VAL A 264 2.33 -12.15 34.31
C VAL A 264 1.51 -10.96 34.81
N SER A 265 1.94 -9.75 34.48
CA SER A 265 1.24 -8.52 34.84
C SER A 265 -0.20 -8.54 34.32
N THR A 266 -1.13 -7.87 35.01
CA THR A 266 -2.54 -7.76 34.58
C THR A 266 -3.00 -6.31 34.46
N ALA A 267 -2.11 -5.35 34.73
CA ALA A 267 -2.40 -3.92 34.67
C ALA A 267 -1.36 -3.18 33.83
N THR A 268 -1.80 -2.14 33.13
CA THR A 268 -0.95 -1.23 32.36
C THR A 268 -0.11 -0.37 33.33
N GLY A 269 1.14 -0.08 32.98
CA GLY A 269 2.05 0.71 33.80
C GLY A 269 2.73 -0.08 34.93
N THR A 270 2.58 -1.40 34.96
CA THR A 270 3.23 -2.28 35.95
C THR A 270 4.72 -2.38 35.64
N ALA A 271 5.57 -2.19 36.66
CA ALA A 271 7.02 -2.34 36.51
C ALA A 271 7.40 -3.80 36.22
N VAL A 272 8.11 -4.03 35.12
CA VAL A 272 8.46 -5.37 34.60
C VAL A 272 9.93 -5.51 34.21
N GLY A 273 10.79 -4.60 34.68
CA GLY A 273 12.19 -4.53 34.30
C GLY A 273 13.01 -5.81 34.50
N THR A 274 12.72 -6.62 35.52
CA THR A 274 13.39 -7.92 35.73
C THR A 274 13.06 -8.89 34.60
N ALA A 275 11.76 -9.04 34.27
CA ALA A 275 11.32 -9.92 33.19
C ALA A 275 11.79 -9.41 31.82
N ALA A 276 11.77 -8.08 31.60
CA ALA A 276 12.25 -7.46 30.38
C ALA A 276 13.75 -7.71 30.16
N THR A 277 14.57 -7.56 31.21
CA THR A 277 16.02 -7.80 31.17
C THR A 277 16.39 -9.26 30.93
N THR A 278 15.56 -10.20 31.38
CA THR A 278 15.73 -11.63 31.11
C THR A 278 15.34 -11.98 29.68
N LYS A 279 14.23 -11.43 29.17
CA LYS A 279 13.74 -11.74 27.82
C LYS A 279 14.54 -11.07 26.71
N ALA A 280 14.96 -9.83 26.90
CA ALA A 280 15.78 -9.10 25.93
C ALA A 280 17.27 -9.43 26.11
N ASP A 281 17.62 -10.72 26.07
CA ASP A 281 19.01 -11.15 26.11
C ASP A 281 19.72 -11.00 24.75
N ASN A 282 21.01 -11.34 24.70
CA ASN A 282 21.79 -11.25 23.47
C ASN A 282 21.28 -12.22 22.39
N ALA A 283 20.67 -13.36 22.76
CA ALA A 283 20.12 -14.33 21.82
C ALA A 283 18.81 -13.81 21.19
N TRP A 284 17.94 -13.20 22.00
CA TRP A 284 16.79 -12.45 21.54
C TRP A 284 17.20 -11.34 20.59
N GLY A 285 18.19 -10.51 20.96
CA GLY A 285 18.67 -9.44 20.12
C GLY A 285 19.23 -9.92 18.78
N LYS A 286 20.00 -11.02 18.79
CA LYS A 286 20.50 -11.68 17.56
C LYS A 286 19.36 -12.15 16.66
N THR A 287 18.31 -12.73 17.26
CA THR A 287 17.13 -13.22 16.52
C THR A 287 16.34 -12.05 15.92
N VAL A 288 16.07 -11.02 16.72
CA VAL A 288 15.34 -9.83 16.28
C VAL A 288 16.11 -9.11 15.17
N LEU A 289 17.42 -8.94 15.29
CA LEU A 289 18.24 -8.19 14.33
C LEU A 289 18.76 -9.01 13.15
N ALA A 290 18.34 -10.26 13.00
CA ALA A 290 18.76 -11.11 11.88
C ALA A 290 18.56 -10.40 10.53
N GLY A 291 19.62 -10.40 9.71
CA GLY A 291 19.65 -9.80 8.37
C GLY A 291 19.86 -8.28 8.34
N THR A 292 19.91 -7.59 9.48
CA THR A 292 20.01 -6.12 9.52
C THR A 292 21.45 -5.59 9.45
N GLY A 293 22.44 -6.42 9.82
CA GLY A 293 23.83 -5.97 9.94
C GLY A 293 24.16 -5.21 11.23
N TYR A 294 23.25 -5.21 12.22
CA TYR A 294 23.45 -4.60 13.52
C TYR A 294 23.52 -5.65 14.62
N SER A 295 24.21 -5.32 15.71
CA SER A 295 24.28 -6.13 16.92
C SER A 295 23.70 -5.39 18.11
N TYR A 296 23.04 -6.16 18.97
CA TYR A 296 22.52 -5.74 20.25
C TYR A 296 23.39 -6.31 21.36
N ALA A 297 23.72 -5.48 22.35
CA ALA A 297 24.36 -5.91 23.58
C ALA A 297 23.49 -5.51 24.77
N ARG A 298 22.99 -6.49 25.50
CA ARG A 298 22.22 -6.26 26.74
C ARG A 298 23.07 -5.58 27.82
N SER A 299 24.37 -5.86 27.83
CA SER A 299 25.34 -5.30 28.78
C SER A 299 25.67 -3.83 28.56
N ASP A 300 25.23 -3.23 27.45
CA ASP A 300 25.31 -1.78 27.27
C ASP A 300 24.52 -1.08 28.39
N SER A 301 25.13 -0.08 29.02
CA SER A 301 24.56 0.56 30.22
C SER A 301 23.25 1.29 29.93
N GLY A 302 23.12 1.89 28.74
CA GLY A 302 21.88 2.53 28.29
C GLY A 302 20.76 1.52 28.05
N ASN A 303 21.09 0.40 27.41
CA ASN A 303 20.14 -0.71 27.20
C ASN A 303 19.69 -1.33 28.51
N LEU A 304 20.61 -1.60 29.43
CA LEU A 304 20.30 -2.18 30.72
C LEU A 304 19.40 -1.25 31.55
N ALA A 305 19.68 0.05 31.56
CA ALA A 305 18.85 1.04 32.24
C ALA A 305 17.43 1.13 31.64
N ALA A 306 17.32 1.15 30.30
CA ALA A 306 16.04 1.19 29.61
C ALA A 306 15.18 -0.05 29.89
N LEU A 307 15.81 -1.23 29.94
CA LEU A 307 15.13 -2.48 30.30
C LEU A 307 14.70 -2.50 31.76
N ALA A 308 15.58 -2.10 32.69
CA ALA A 308 15.28 -2.07 34.12
C ALA A 308 14.12 -1.12 34.46
N ALA A 309 13.97 -0.03 33.71
CA ALA A 309 12.91 0.96 33.89
C ALA A 309 11.58 0.61 33.20
N ALA A 310 11.51 -0.48 32.44
CA ALA A 310 10.37 -0.81 31.60
C ALA A 310 9.08 -1.08 32.41
N LYS A 311 7.96 -0.53 31.93
CA LYS A 311 6.61 -0.82 32.44
C LYS A 311 5.70 -1.33 31.32
N THR A 312 4.73 -2.17 31.65
CA THR A 312 3.75 -2.68 30.67
C THR A 312 3.00 -1.52 29.99
N GLY A 313 2.78 -1.63 28.69
CA GLY A 313 2.20 -0.55 27.88
C GLY A 313 3.23 0.41 27.27
N ASP A 314 4.46 0.45 27.79
CA ASP A 314 5.49 1.38 27.34
C ASP A 314 6.08 1.02 25.97
N THR A 315 6.75 2.02 25.38
CA THR A 315 7.70 1.83 24.29
C THR A 315 9.09 2.25 24.73
N ILE A 316 9.99 1.29 24.93
CA ILE A 316 11.39 1.54 25.27
C ILE A 316 12.26 1.61 24.02
N THR A 317 13.43 2.24 24.15
CA THR A 317 14.44 2.30 23.09
C THR A 317 15.70 1.57 23.55
N LEU A 318 16.21 0.68 22.69
CA LEU A 318 17.49 0.01 22.88
C LEU A 318 18.44 0.39 21.75
N THR A 319 19.67 0.74 22.08
CA THR A 319 20.72 1.08 21.14
C THR A 319 21.33 -0.19 20.54
N VAL A 320 21.60 -0.14 19.23
CA VAL A 320 22.29 -1.18 18.46
C VAL A 320 23.49 -0.60 17.72
N THR A 321 24.52 -1.42 17.55
CA THR A 321 25.78 -1.03 16.91
C THR A 321 25.89 -1.68 15.54
N LYS A 322 26.31 -0.92 14.53
CA LYS A 322 26.55 -1.46 13.19
C LYS A 322 27.75 -2.42 13.23
N ASN A 323 27.62 -3.59 12.62
CA ASN A 323 28.72 -4.54 12.57
C ASN A 323 29.83 -4.06 11.62
N THR A 324 31.04 -4.59 11.83
CA THR A 324 32.15 -4.40 10.89
C THR A 324 31.89 -5.15 9.58
N VAL A 325 32.59 -4.74 8.52
CA VAL A 325 32.58 -5.47 7.25
C VAL A 325 33.27 -6.83 7.45
N SER A 326 32.72 -7.87 6.83
CA SER A 326 33.25 -9.22 6.84
C SER A 326 33.19 -9.84 5.45
N ASP A 327 34.25 -10.55 5.10
CA ASP A 327 34.31 -11.39 3.90
C ASP A 327 33.36 -12.56 4.03
N THR A 328 32.80 -12.98 2.91
CA THR A 328 31.78 -14.03 2.79
C THR A 328 32.33 -15.11 1.88
N PRO A 329 32.77 -16.26 2.43
CA PRO A 329 33.30 -17.36 1.64
C PRO A 329 32.23 -17.94 0.72
N ILE A 330 32.64 -18.42 -0.46
CA ILE A 330 31.74 -19.01 -1.45
C ILE A 330 32.15 -20.46 -1.72
N THR A 331 31.19 -21.37 -1.70
CA THR A 331 31.36 -22.75 -2.16
C THR A 331 30.76 -22.91 -3.56
N PHE A 332 31.51 -23.52 -4.48
CA PHE A 332 31.14 -23.62 -5.89
C PHE A 332 30.69 -25.04 -6.22
N TYR A 333 29.55 -25.18 -6.89
CA TYR A 333 28.93 -26.47 -7.19
C TYR A 333 28.57 -26.62 -8.68
N ALA A 334 28.73 -27.83 -9.21
CA ALA A 334 28.19 -28.27 -10.50
C ALA A 334 26.76 -28.82 -10.35
N THR A 335 25.86 -28.49 -11.29
CA THR A 335 24.48 -28.98 -11.35
C THR A 335 24.11 -29.50 -12.74
N THR A 336 23.02 -30.27 -12.82
CA THR A 336 22.55 -30.97 -14.03
C THR A 336 21.63 -30.13 -14.93
N ASN A 337 21.94 -28.85 -15.16
CA ASN A 337 21.12 -27.91 -15.96
C ASN A 337 19.80 -27.48 -15.30
N SER A 338 19.76 -27.45 -13.97
CA SER A 338 18.58 -27.04 -13.22
C SER A 338 18.87 -25.85 -12.32
N SER A 339 18.02 -24.82 -12.41
CA SER A 339 17.96 -23.73 -11.44
C SER A 339 17.36 -24.17 -10.10
N ASP A 340 16.79 -25.37 -10.04
CA ASP A 340 16.27 -25.97 -8.81
C ASP A 340 17.41 -26.45 -7.90
N LEU A 341 17.53 -25.76 -6.77
CA LEU A 341 18.54 -25.92 -5.72
C LEU A 341 18.33 -27.19 -4.88
N SER A 342 17.28 -27.97 -5.16
CA SER A 342 17.00 -29.25 -4.51
C SER A 342 17.65 -30.46 -5.18
N GLN A 343 18.24 -30.30 -6.37
CA GLN A 343 18.93 -31.39 -7.08
C GLN A 343 20.33 -31.69 -6.51
N ALA A 344 20.82 -32.91 -6.74
CA ALA A 344 22.17 -33.31 -6.38
C ALA A 344 23.19 -32.42 -7.09
N ALA A 345 23.97 -31.68 -6.30
CA ALA A 345 25.03 -30.81 -6.79
C ALA A 345 26.39 -31.34 -6.33
N THR A 346 27.37 -31.36 -7.22
CA THR A 346 28.73 -31.84 -6.91
C THR A 346 29.62 -30.65 -6.60
N GLU A 347 30.32 -30.68 -5.48
CA GLU A 347 31.26 -29.62 -5.13
C GLU A 347 32.43 -29.59 -6.12
N LEU A 348 32.73 -28.43 -6.69
CA LEU A 348 33.90 -28.21 -7.53
C LEU A 348 35.15 -28.13 -6.66
N LYS A 349 36.29 -28.61 -7.14
CA LYS A 349 37.57 -28.56 -6.39
C LYS A 349 38.51 -27.54 -7.02
N ALA A 350 39.34 -26.92 -6.21
CA ALA A 350 40.34 -26.00 -6.72
C ALA A 350 41.52 -26.78 -7.31
N TYR A 351 41.84 -26.52 -8.58
CA TYR A 351 43.06 -27.04 -9.18
C TYR A 351 44.29 -26.29 -8.64
N LYS A 352 45.28 -27.06 -8.19
CA LYS A 352 46.60 -26.62 -7.74
C LYS A 352 47.65 -27.38 -8.53
N GLU A 353 48.41 -26.65 -9.35
CA GLU A 353 49.50 -27.23 -10.13
C GLU A 353 50.47 -28.02 -9.22
N GLY A 354 50.87 -29.21 -9.66
CA GLY A 354 51.74 -30.11 -8.90
C GLY A 354 51.10 -30.82 -7.70
N SER A 355 49.87 -30.45 -7.29
CA SER A 355 49.20 -31.03 -6.11
C SER A 355 47.86 -31.69 -6.41
N THR A 356 47.18 -31.31 -7.48
CA THR A 356 45.89 -31.91 -7.89
C THR A 356 45.99 -32.45 -9.30
N THR A 357 45.54 -33.68 -9.51
CA THR A 357 45.37 -34.25 -10.86
C THR A 357 44.21 -33.53 -11.56
N ALA A 358 44.43 -33.08 -12.80
CA ALA A 358 43.38 -32.49 -13.60
C ALA A 358 42.27 -33.51 -13.86
N ALA A 359 41.03 -33.15 -13.50
CA ALA A 359 39.83 -33.94 -13.68
C ALA A 359 38.66 -33.03 -14.08
N ASN A 360 37.53 -33.64 -14.42
CA ASN A 360 36.36 -32.90 -14.88
C ASN A 360 35.72 -32.03 -13.79
N ASP A 361 36.05 -32.22 -12.50
CA ASP A 361 35.55 -31.46 -11.35
C ASP A 361 36.60 -30.52 -10.70
N THR A 362 37.83 -30.45 -11.24
CA THR A 362 38.91 -29.60 -10.70
C THR A 362 39.08 -28.33 -11.53
N VAL A 363 38.59 -27.20 -11.03
CA VAL A 363 38.55 -25.92 -11.75
C VAL A 363 39.68 -24.98 -11.32
N VAL A 364 40.16 -24.16 -12.25
CA VAL A 364 41.06 -23.06 -11.95
C VAL A 364 40.24 -21.85 -11.51
N PHE A 365 40.42 -21.44 -10.26
CA PHE A 365 39.83 -20.23 -9.73
C PHE A 365 40.72 -19.01 -10.03
N PRO A 366 40.24 -18.01 -10.77
CA PRO A 366 41.04 -16.81 -11.04
C PRO A 366 41.28 -16.02 -9.75
N ALA A 367 42.38 -15.29 -9.71
CA ALA A 367 42.58 -14.31 -8.63
C ALA A 367 41.59 -13.14 -8.81
N VAL A 368 41.03 -12.66 -7.69
CA VAL A 368 40.08 -11.54 -7.69
C VAL A 368 40.70 -10.29 -7.08
N SER A 369 40.23 -9.11 -7.51
CA SER A 369 40.67 -7.82 -7.00
C SER A 369 40.10 -7.48 -5.62
N ALA A 370 38.94 -8.04 -5.27
CA ALA A 370 38.30 -7.90 -3.96
C ALA A 370 37.47 -9.15 -3.66
N THR A 371 37.35 -9.49 -2.37
CA THR A 371 36.49 -10.58 -1.88
C THR A 371 35.03 -10.12 -1.79
N PHE A 372 34.09 -11.06 -1.83
CA PHE A 372 32.68 -10.75 -1.60
C PHE A 372 32.46 -10.41 -0.13
N SER A 373 32.26 -9.13 0.17
CA SER A 373 32.23 -8.62 1.54
C SER A 373 31.10 -7.61 1.74
N GLY A 374 30.67 -7.47 2.99
CA GLY A 374 29.62 -6.53 3.39
C GLY A 374 29.51 -6.46 4.91
N THR A 375 28.62 -5.61 5.41
CA THR A 375 28.38 -5.51 6.86
C THR A 375 27.97 -6.87 7.43
N LYS A 376 28.75 -7.42 8.37
CA LYS A 376 28.52 -8.76 8.93
C LYS A 376 27.09 -8.92 9.44
N ASN A 377 26.47 -10.06 9.15
CA ASN A 377 25.06 -10.38 9.45
C ASN A 377 24.00 -9.54 8.70
N ALA A 378 24.39 -8.64 7.80
CA ALA A 378 23.43 -8.04 6.86
C ALA A 378 23.09 -9.06 5.77
N SER A 379 21.84 -9.06 5.32
CA SER A 379 21.42 -9.93 4.22
C SER A 379 21.90 -9.41 2.88
N PHE A 380 22.22 -10.32 1.97
CA PHE A 380 22.41 -10.07 0.55
C PHE A 380 21.49 -10.97 -0.27
N THR A 381 21.14 -10.50 -1.46
CA THR A 381 20.30 -11.24 -2.42
C THR A 381 21.14 -12.16 -3.30
N ALA A 382 20.51 -13.15 -3.93
CA ALA A 382 21.17 -13.96 -4.96
C ALA A 382 21.74 -13.10 -6.11
N GLY A 383 21.05 -12.00 -6.46
CA GLY A 383 21.48 -11.07 -7.49
C GLY A 383 22.78 -10.34 -7.14
N ASP A 384 22.95 -9.95 -5.88
CA ASP A 384 24.18 -9.29 -5.41
C ASP A 384 25.41 -10.21 -5.59
N LEU A 385 25.24 -11.49 -5.25
CA LEU A 385 26.29 -12.49 -5.41
C LEU A 385 26.58 -12.80 -6.88
N VAL A 386 25.55 -12.95 -7.74
CA VAL A 386 25.73 -13.16 -9.18
C VAL A 386 26.45 -11.96 -9.83
N ALA A 387 26.11 -10.74 -9.42
CA ALA A 387 26.76 -9.52 -9.92
C ALA A 387 28.25 -9.49 -9.53
N TYR A 388 28.56 -9.83 -8.28
CA TYR A 388 29.95 -9.98 -7.84
C TYR A 388 30.70 -11.05 -8.66
N LEU A 389 30.14 -12.25 -8.78
CA LEU A 389 30.78 -13.35 -9.50
C LEU A 389 31.05 -12.97 -10.97
N THR A 390 30.11 -12.29 -11.63
CA THR A 390 30.29 -11.81 -13.00
C THR A 390 31.38 -10.75 -13.12
N THR A 391 31.35 -9.75 -12.23
CA THR A 391 32.34 -8.65 -12.23
C THR A 391 33.75 -9.17 -11.93
N SER A 392 33.85 -10.17 -11.06
CA SER A 392 35.10 -10.83 -10.68
C SER A 392 35.54 -11.92 -11.67
N LYS A 393 34.87 -12.05 -12.83
CA LYS A 393 35.17 -13.07 -13.86
C LYS A 393 35.12 -14.52 -13.34
N LEU A 394 34.23 -14.76 -12.38
CA LEU A 394 33.92 -16.07 -11.81
C LEU A 394 32.66 -16.68 -12.43
N ASN A 395 32.00 -15.98 -13.35
CA ASN A 395 30.80 -16.50 -14.02
C ASN A 395 31.08 -17.63 -15.02
N VAL A 396 32.35 -17.80 -15.42
CA VAL A 396 32.85 -18.95 -16.18
C VAL A 396 34.10 -19.46 -15.49
N LEU A 397 34.15 -20.77 -15.24
CA LEU A 397 35.31 -21.46 -14.67
C LEU A 397 35.69 -22.62 -15.57
N ASP A 398 36.98 -22.83 -15.79
CA ASP A 398 37.47 -23.90 -16.65
C ASP A 398 38.31 -24.90 -15.84
N THR A 399 38.24 -26.17 -16.19
CA THR A 399 39.22 -27.15 -15.74
C THR A 399 40.49 -27.03 -16.61
N PRO A 400 41.67 -27.40 -16.08
CA PRO A 400 42.80 -27.71 -16.95
C PRO A 400 42.45 -28.86 -17.89
N ASN A 401 43.31 -29.09 -18.88
CA ASN A 401 43.13 -30.24 -19.76
C ASN A 401 43.22 -31.56 -19.00
N TYR A 402 42.27 -32.46 -19.25
CA TYR A 402 42.27 -33.84 -18.75
C TYR A 402 42.02 -34.83 -19.90
N ASN A 403 42.40 -36.08 -19.70
CA ASN A 403 42.22 -37.16 -20.67
C ASN A 403 41.07 -38.06 -20.23
N LYS A 404 40.37 -38.64 -21.22
CA LYS A 404 39.37 -39.68 -20.98
C LYS A 404 39.94 -41.05 -21.23
N ALA A 405 39.44 -42.03 -20.48
CA ALA A 405 39.73 -43.43 -20.76
C ALA A 405 39.34 -43.77 -22.21
N GLY A 406 40.30 -44.26 -22.99
CA GLY A 406 40.07 -44.68 -24.38
C GLY A 406 40.10 -43.56 -25.44
N SER A 407 40.50 -42.34 -25.09
CA SER A 407 40.68 -41.23 -26.06
C SER A 407 42.09 -40.65 -26.00
N SER A 408 42.67 -40.34 -27.16
CA SER A 408 43.91 -39.56 -27.30
C SER A 408 43.69 -38.05 -27.30
N ASP A 409 42.42 -37.62 -27.33
CA ASP A 409 42.06 -36.21 -27.39
C ASP A 409 42.18 -35.56 -26.00
N LYS A 410 42.47 -34.26 -26.02
CA LYS A 410 42.43 -33.41 -24.83
C LYS A 410 41.01 -32.90 -24.62
N TYR A 411 40.53 -32.98 -23.38
CA TYR A 411 39.24 -32.44 -22.97
C TYR A 411 39.42 -31.37 -21.90
N TYR A 412 38.41 -30.52 -21.75
CA TYR A 412 38.24 -29.66 -20.59
C TYR A 412 36.75 -29.42 -20.34
N THR A 413 36.38 -29.10 -19.10
CA THR A 413 35.01 -28.72 -18.74
C THR A 413 34.94 -27.22 -18.52
N GLU A 414 34.03 -26.56 -19.22
CA GLU A 414 33.63 -25.19 -18.97
C GLU A 414 32.41 -25.20 -18.03
N TYR A 415 32.48 -24.44 -16.95
CA TYR A 415 31.43 -24.28 -15.96
C TYR A 415 30.84 -22.88 -16.07
N THR A 416 29.58 -22.76 -16.48
CA THR A 416 28.87 -21.48 -16.59
C THR A 416 27.94 -21.27 -15.40
N LEU A 417 28.06 -20.12 -14.72
CA LEU A 417 27.22 -19.74 -13.59
C LEU A 417 25.75 -19.68 -14.01
N VAL A 418 24.89 -20.38 -13.26
CA VAL A 418 23.42 -20.37 -13.49
C VAL A 418 22.65 -19.72 -12.36
N SER A 419 23.10 -19.89 -11.12
CA SER A 419 22.41 -19.33 -9.95
C SER A 419 23.32 -19.25 -8.73
N ALA A 420 22.87 -18.56 -7.69
CA ALA A 420 23.54 -18.48 -6.40
C ALA A 420 22.53 -18.35 -5.26
N LEU A 421 22.91 -18.69 -4.03
CA LEU A 421 22.04 -18.53 -2.86
C LEU A 421 22.13 -17.13 -2.27
N PRO A 422 21.00 -16.53 -1.85
CA PRO A 422 21.03 -15.39 -0.94
C PRO A 422 21.60 -15.83 0.42
N GLY A 423 22.06 -14.89 1.23
CA GLY A 423 22.65 -15.21 2.52
C GLY A 423 22.88 -14.00 3.40
N THR A 424 23.75 -14.16 4.40
CA THR A 424 24.20 -13.07 5.26
C THR A 424 25.71 -12.94 5.21
N TYR A 425 26.21 -11.71 5.12
CA TYR A 425 27.65 -11.47 5.04
C TYR A 425 28.39 -12.03 6.25
N GLY A 426 29.54 -12.67 6.02
CA GLY A 426 30.32 -13.38 7.03
C GLY A 426 29.92 -14.84 7.25
N VAL A 427 28.97 -15.37 6.49
CA VAL A 427 28.57 -16.79 6.49
C VAL A 427 28.76 -17.37 5.10
N THR A 428 29.32 -18.57 5.00
CA THR A 428 29.55 -19.24 3.71
C THR A 428 28.27 -19.38 2.91
N THR A 429 28.33 -19.05 1.61
CA THR A 429 27.22 -19.18 0.65
C THR A 429 27.59 -20.08 -0.53
N LYS A 430 26.65 -20.33 -1.45
CA LYS A 430 26.82 -21.26 -2.56
C LYS A 430 26.54 -20.62 -3.92
N ALA A 431 27.33 -21.01 -4.91
CA ALA A 431 27.15 -20.67 -6.32
C ALA A 431 27.08 -21.95 -7.17
N PHE A 432 26.23 -21.95 -8.19
CA PHE A 432 25.91 -23.13 -8.98
C PHE A 432 26.20 -22.92 -10.45
N TYR A 433 26.80 -23.93 -11.06
CA TYR A 433 27.32 -23.91 -12.42
C TYR A 433 26.80 -25.09 -13.22
N VAL A 434 26.62 -24.88 -14.51
CA VAL A 434 26.35 -25.92 -15.50
C VAL A 434 27.65 -26.29 -16.20
N ALA A 435 27.91 -27.60 -16.30
CA ALA A 435 29.07 -28.14 -17.00
C ALA A 435 28.80 -28.29 -18.50
N SER A 436 29.75 -27.83 -19.32
CA SER A 436 29.83 -28.14 -20.75
C SER A 436 31.24 -28.66 -21.05
N GLU A 437 31.34 -29.92 -21.43
CA GLU A 437 32.61 -30.50 -21.84
C GLU A 437 32.97 -30.11 -23.27
N LYS A 438 34.26 -29.85 -23.50
CA LYS A 438 34.82 -29.42 -24.78
C LYS A 438 36.08 -30.21 -25.12
N THR A 439 36.33 -30.39 -26.42
CA THR A 439 37.57 -30.97 -26.96
C THR A 439 38.56 -29.85 -27.33
N GLY A 440 39.85 -30.11 -27.16
CA GLY A 440 40.94 -29.18 -27.48
C GLY A 440 41.66 -28.63 -26.26
N ASN A 441 42.39 -27.51 -26.43
CA ASN A 441 43.20 -26.91 -25.37
C ASN A 441 42.33 -26.07 -24.42
N SER A 442 42.50 -26.27 -23.11
CA SER A 442 41.83 -25.47 -22.08
C SER A 442 42.35 -24.02 -22.07
N PRO A 443 41.48 -23.02 -21.84
CA PRO A 443 41.89 -21.63 -21.62
C PRO A 443 42.80 -21.44 -20.40
N VAL A 444 42.83 -22.40 -19.46
CA VAL A 444 43.54 -22.30 -18.18
C VAL A 444 44.68 -23.31 -18.02
N SER A 445 45.25 -23.80 -19.13
CA SER A 445 46.38 -24.76 -19.11
C SER A 445 47.70 -24.21 -18.52
N ALA A 446 47.80 -22.89 -18.30
CA ALA A 446 48.91 -22.22 -17.62
C ALA A 446 48.39 -20.98 -16.86
N PRO A 447 47.89 -21.12 -15.62
CA PRO A 447 47.21 -20.04 -14.91
C PRO A 447 48.18 -18.93 -14.49
N VAL A 448 47.83 -17.68 -14.80
CA VAL A 448 48.56 -16.48 -14.34
C VAL A 448 47.97 -16.01 -13.01
N VAL A 449 48.81 -15.79 -12.00
CA VAL A 449 48.37 -15.44 -10.64
C VAL A 449 48.71 -13.98 -10.32
N SER A 450 47.68 -13.13 -10.19
CA SER A 450 47.81 -11.81 -9.53
C SER A 450 46.51 -11.43 -8.83
N GLY A 451 46.50 -11.34 -7.49
CA GLY A 451 45.33 -10.96 -6.68
C GLY A 451 45.04 -11.93 -5.53
N THR A 452 43.86 -11.81 -4.89
CA THR A 452 43.47 -12.60 -3.70
C THR A 452 42.87 -13.95 -4.11
N THR A 453 43.27 -15.02 -3.41
CA THR A 453 42.84 -16.42 -3.67
C THR A 453 41.99 -17.03 -2.55
N GLY A 454 41.75 -16.32 -1.44
CA GLY A 454 41.05 -16.84 -0.25
C GLY A 454 39.53 -16.69 -0.22
N TYR A 455 38.88 -16.43 -1.36
CA TYR A 455 37.44 -16.13 -1.41
C TYR A 455 36.53 -17.37 -1.54
N TYR A 456 37.10 -18.54 -1.82
CA TYR A 456 36.38 -19.80 -1.97
C TYR A 456 36.73 -20.80 -0.87
N THR A 457 35.82 -21.72 -0.56
CA THR A 457 36.05 -22.76 0.47
C THR A 457 36.47 -24.12 -0.11
N ASN A 458 36.32 -24.29 -1.42
CA ASN A 458 36.63 -25.51 -2.17
C ASN A 458 38.13 -25.83 -2.04
N LYS A 459 38.48 -27.00 -1.48
CA LYS A 459 39.87 -27.35 -1.15
C LYS A 459 40.64 -27.97 -2.31
#